data_AF-G9KCA8-F1
#
_entry.id   AF-G9KCA8-F1
#
_cell.length_a   1.000
_cell.length_b   1.000
_cell.length_c   1.000
_cell.angle_alpha   90.00
_cell.angle_beta   90.00
_cell.angle_gamma   90.00
#
_symmetry.space_group_name_H-M   'P 1'
#
loop_
_entity.id
_entity.type
_entity.pdbx_description
1 polymer ?
#
loop_
_entity_poly.entity_id
_entity_poly.type
_entity_poly.pdbx_seq_one_letter_code
_entity_poly.pdbx_strand_id
1 'polypeptide(L)'
;CSSCRDQGKNADNMLFCDSCDRGFHMECCDPPLTRTPLTRMPKGMWICQICRPRKKGRKLLQKKAAQIKRRYANPIGRPKNRLLKKQNT
;
A
#
# COMPACT_ATOMS: atom_id res chain seq x y z
N CYS A 1 19.65 -9.09 6.98
CA CYS A 1 18.83 -8.30 6.04
C CYS A 1 17.94 -9.21 5.18
N SER A 2 16.66 -8.89 5.00
CA SER A 2 15.71 -9.72 4.22
C SER A 2 15.90 -9.66 2.71
N SER A 3 16.69 -8.70 2.22
CA SER A 3 17.00 -8.54 0.79
C SER A 3 18.29 -9.28 0.40
N CYS A 4 19.42 -8.96 1.05
CA CYS A 4 20.71 -9.59 0.72
C CYS A 4 21.05 -10.84 1.53
N ARG A 5 20.22 -11.23 2.51
CA ARG A 5 20.43 -12.39 3.41
C ARG A 5 21.68 -12.35 4.30
N ASP A 6 22.49 -11.30 4.20
CA ASP A 6 23.66 -11.10 5.05
C ASP A 6 23.35 -10.28 6.31
N GLN A 7 24.20 -10.48 7.34
CA GLN A 7 24.26 -9.67 8.56
C GLN A 7 25.50 -8.75 8.61
N GLY A 8 26.54 -9.01 7.78
CA GLY A 8 27.87 -8.41 7.90
C GLY A 8 28.05 -7.00 7.31
N LYS A 9 27.01 -6.39 6.74
CA LYS A 9 27.07 -4.99 6.30
C LYS A 9 26.58 -4.10 7.45
N ASN A 10 27.42 -3.17 7.91
CA ASN A 10 27.14 -2.12 8.90
C ASN A 10 25.75 -2.21 9.55
N ALA A 11 25.64 -2.99 10.63
CA ALA A 11 24.38 -3.24 11.35
C ALA A 11 23.67 -1.93 11.76
N ASP A 12 24.44 -0.86 11.98
CA ASP A 12 23.97 0.50 12.28
C ASP A 12 23.13 1.15 11.16
N ASN A 13 23.06 0.54 9.97
CA ASN A 13 22.30 1.03 8.82
C ASN A 13 21.18 0.06 8.41
N MET A 14 20.49 -0.54 9.39
CA MET A 14 19.33 -1.39 9.15
C MET A 14 18.02 -0.71 9.57
N LEU A 15 16.97 -0.85 8.75
CA LEU A 15 15.60 -0.42 9.05
C LEU A 15 14.70 -1.62 9.26
N PHE A 16 13.80 -1.52 10.24
CA PHE A 16 12.76 -2.52 10.51
C PHE A 16 11.42 -2.03 9.98
N CYS A 17 10.70 -2.91 9.29
CA CYS A 17 9.42 -2.59 8.70
C CYS A 17 8.30 -2.59 9.74
N ASP A 18 7.61 -1.47 9.94
CA ASP A 18 6.53 -1.35 10.94
C ASP A 18 5.32 -2.27 10.69
N SER A 19 5.23 -2.90 9.50
CA SER A 19 4.15 -3.82 9.13
C SER A 19 4.49 -5.29 9.31
N CYS A 20 5.76 -5.67 9.30
CA CYS A 20 6.15 -7.10 9.28
C CYS A 20 7.44 -7.42 10.03
N ASP A 21 8.04 -6.42 10.68
CA ASP A 21 9.23 -6.50 11.52
C ASP A 21 10.50 -7.06 10.85
N ARG A 22 10.47 -7.17 9.51
CA ARG A 22 11.64 -7.58 8.73
C ARG A 22 12.66 -6.46 8.64
N GLY A 23 13.92 -6.79 8.92
CA GLY A 23 15.07 -5.88 8.80
C GLY A 23 15.66 -5.80 7.39
N PHE A 24 15.96 -4.59 6.91
CA PHE A 24 16.60 -4.32 5.62
C PHE A 24 17.72 -3.31 5.78
N HIS A 25 18.88 -3.54 5.15
CA HIS A 25 19.89 -2.48 5.06
C HIS A 25 19.32 -1.30 4.25
N MET A 26 19.71 -0.09 4.60
CA MET A 26 19.31 1.13 3.88
C MET A 26 19.61 1.03 2.38
N GLU A 27 20.81 0.55 2.03
CA GLU A 27 21.25 0.32 0.65
C GLU A 27 20.53 -0.85 -0.06
N CYS A 28 19.93 -1.77 0.70
CA CYS A 28 19.19 -2.91 0.15
C CYS A 28 17.68 -2.60 -0.03
N CYS A 29 17.27 -1.36 0.24
CA CYS A 29 15.91 -0.88 -0.02
C CYS A 29 15.68 -0.65 -1.52
N ASP A 30 14.42 -0.55 -1.91
CA ASP A 30 14.00 -0.21 -3.27
C ASP A 30 13.05 1.01 -3.25
N PRO A 31 13.53 2.22 -3.64
CA PRO A 31 14.90 2.53 -4.08
C PRO A 31 15.91 2.50 -2.91
N PRO A 32 17.23 2.34 -3.18
CA PRO A 32 18.26 2.36 -2.13
C PRO A 32 18.26 3.67 -1.35
N LEU A 33 18.27 3.60 -0.03
CA LEU A 33 18.35 4.76 0.84
C LEU A 33 19.83 5.06 1.11
N THR A 34 20.31 6.22 0.66
CA THR A 34 21.68 6.69 0.94
C THR A 34 21.70 7.64 2.14
N ARG A 35 22.86 7.83 2.77
CA ARG A 35 23.06 8.78 3.90
C ARG A 35 23.03 10.26 3.47
N THR A 36 22.15 10.61 2.55
CA THR A 36 21.88 12.00 2.20
C THR A 36 20.97 12.64 3.27
N PRO A 37 21.12 13.95 3.57
CA PRO A 37 20.39 14.61 4.65
C PRO A 37 18.86 14.57 4.50
N LEU A 38 18.34 14.29 3.30
CA LEU A 38 16.91 14.09 3.03
C LEU A 38 16.38 12.67 3.36
N THR A 39 17.27 11.70 3.58
CA THR A 39 16.93 10.26 3.57
C THR A 39 17.38 9.52 4.84
N ARG A 40 17.96 10.24 5.80
CA ARG A 40 18.65 9.67 6.98
C ARG A 40 17.71 8.89 7.91
N MET A 41 16.45 9.31 8.00
CA MET A 41 15.38 8.59 8.70
C MET A 41 14.06 9.02 8.05
N PRO A 42 13.23 8.09 7.54
CA PRO A 42 11.88 8.44 7.12
C PRO A 42 11.17 9.13 8.28
N LYS A 43 10.58 10.30 8.06
CA LYS A 43 9.70 10.90 9.07
C LYS A 43 8.45 10.03 9.17
N GLY A 44 8.29 9.34 10.30
CA GLY A 44 7.16 8.44 10.53
C GLY A 44 7.42 6.99 10.10
N MET A 45 6.36 6.26 9.79
CA MET A 45 6.44 4.82 9.55
C MET A 45 7.21 4.47 8.27
N TRP A 46 8.07 3.47 8.36
CA TRP A 46 8.75 2.89 7.21
C TRP A 46 8.19 1.49 6.88
N ILE A 47 7.70 1.36 5.64
CA ILE A 47 7.15 0.11 5.12
C ILE A 47 8.07 -0.41 4.01
N CYS A 48 8.54 -1.66 4.16
CA CYS A 48 9.44 -2.30 3.21
C CYS A 48 8.78 -2.56 1.85
N GLN A 49 9.60 -2.80 0.82
CA GLN A 49 9.18 -3.06 -0.55
C GLN A 49 8.25 -4.29 -0.70
N ILE A 50 8.27 -5.21 0.26
CA ILE A 50 7.40 -6.40 0.29
C ILE A 50 5.98 -6.02 0.76
N CYS A 51 5.88 -5.18 1.79
CA CYS A 51 4.59 -4.75 2.35
C CYS A 51 3.95 -3.61 1.54
N ARG A 52 4.72 -2.88 0.74
CA ARG A 52 4.18 -1.80 -0.11
C ARG A 52 3.17 -2.37 -1.11
N PRO A 53 1.93 -1.86 -1.15
CA PRO A 53 0.91 -2.38 -2.06
C PRO A 53 1.31 -2.15 -3.52
N ARG A 54 1.37 -3.23 -4.31
CA ARG A 54 1.70 -3.16 -5.74
C ARG A 54 0.66 -2.31 -6.49
N LYS A 55 1.10 -1.23 -7.13
CA LYS A 55 0.22 -0.34 -7.94
C LYS A 55 -0.57 -1.09 -9.02
N LYS A 56 -0.03 -2.20 -9.55
CA LYS A 56 -0.67 -3.01 -10.60
C LYS A 56 -1.91 -3.78 -10.11
N GLY A 57 -1.89 -4.33 -8.89
CA GLY A 57 -3.00 -5.12 -8.35
C GLY A 57 -4.24 -4.27 -8.03
N ARG A 58 -4.04 -3.02 -7.58
CA ARG A 58 -5.15 -2.10 -7.27
C ARG A 58 -6.00 -1.77 -8.48
N LYS A 59 -5.40 -1.61 -9.67
CA LYS A 59 -6.13 -1.30 -10.90
C LYS A 59 -7.10 -2.43 -11.29
N LEU A 60 -6.68 -3.69 -11.17
CA LEU A 60 -7.54 -4.85 -11.48
C LEU A 60 -8.71 -4.95 -10.50
N LEU A 61 -8.43 -4.83 -9.19
CA LEU A 61 -9.46 -4.84 -8.15
C LEU A 61 -10.46 -3.70 -8.33
N GLN A 62 -9.99 -2.48 -8.62
CA GLN A 62 -10.87 -1.34 -8.90
C GLN A 62 -11.74 -1.55 -10.14
N LYS A 63 -11.17 -2.08 -11.24
CA LYS A 63 -11.95 -2.41 -12.45
C LYS A 63 -13.03 -3.45 -12.16
N LYS A 64 -12.69 -4.51 -11.40
CA LYS A 64 -13.64 -5.57 -11.03
C LYS A 64 -14.73 -5.05 -10.09
N ALA A 65 -14.37 -4.23 -9.09
CA ALA A 65 -15.32 -3.56 -8.21
C ALA A 65 -16.26 -2.62 -8.98
N ALA A 66 -15.75 -1.85 -9.95
CA ALA A 66 -16.56 -0.99 -10.81
C ALA A 66 -17.52 -1.80 -11.70
N GLN A 67 -17.08 -2.94 -12.23
CA GLN A 67 -17.94 -3.85 -12.98
C GLN A 67 -19.07 -4.45 -12.12
N ILE A 68 -18.74 -4.90 -10.91
CA ILE A 68 -19.72 -5.40 -9.94
C ILE A 68 -20.75 -4.32 -9.60
N LYS A 69 -20.29 -3.10 -9.26
CA LYS A 69 -21.17 -1.96 -9.00
C LYS A 69 -22.11 -1.65 -10.18
N ARG A 70 -21.62 -1.69 -11.42
CA ARG A 70 -22.46 -1.49 -12.62
C ARG A 70 -23.54 -2.56 -12.77
N ARG A 71 -23.23 -3.84 -12.49
CA ARG A 71 -24.20 -4.93 -12.53
C ARG A 71 -25.33 -4.74 -11.52
N TYR A 72 -25.01 -4.33 -10.30
CA TYR A 72 -26.01 -4.09 -9.25
C TYR A 72 -26.73 -2.73 -9.39
N ALA A 73 -26.18 -1.77 -10.15
CA ALA A 73 -26.83 -0.49 -10.43
C ALA A 73 -27.96 -0.59 -11.47
N ASN A 74 -27.90 -1.58 -12.37
CA ASN A 74 -28.93 -1.87 -13.37
C ASN A 74 -29.49 -3.30 -13.19
N PRO A 75 -30.25 -3.57 -12.12
CA PRO A 75 -30.96 -4.84 -11.98
C PRO A 75 -32.01 -4.95 -13.09
N ILE A 76 -31.90 -5.97 -13.94
CA ILE A 76 -32.96 -6.38 -14.86
C ILE A 76 -34.13 -6.83 -13.96
N GLY A 77 -35.13 -5.96 -13.78
CA GLY A 77 -36.40 -6.28 -13.11
C GLY A 77 -36.66 -5.71 -11.71
N ARG A 78 -35.86 -4.78 -11.14
CA ARG A 78 -36.25 -4.11 -9.87
C ARG A 78 -36.89 -2.74 -10.15
N PRO A 79 -38.17 -2.49 -9.78
CA PRO A 79 -38.78 -1.18 -9.93
C PRO A 79 -38.02 -0.14 -9.08
N LYS A 80 -37.79 1.04 -9.67
CA LYS A 80 -37.09 2.16 -9.03
C LYS A 80 -37.95 2.75 -7.91
N ASN A 81 -37.87 2.19 -6.70
CA ASN A 81 -38.35 2.92 -5.53
C ASN A 81 -37.37 4.05 -5.22
N ARG A 82 -37.79 5.24 -5.65
CA ARG A 82 -37.25 6.56 -5.31
C ARG A 82 -37.25 6.69 -3.78
N LEU A 83 -36.12 6.35 -3.15
CA LEU A 83 -35.90 6.69 -1.74
C LEU A 83 -36.11 8.20 -1.60
N LEU A 84 -37.13 8.56 -0.83
CA LEU A 84 -37.54 9.94 -0.61
C LEU A 84 -36.33 10.76 -0.18
N LYS A 85 -36.13 11.90 -0.86
CA LYS A 85 -35.42 13.03 -0.29
C LYS A 85 -36.17 13.40 0.99
N LYS A 86 -35.67 12.98 2.16
CA LYS A 86 -35.95 13.70 3.39
C LYS A 86 -35.05 14.92 3.37
N GLN A 87 -35.68 16.05 3.03
CA GLN A 87 -35.14 17.37 3.22
C GLN A 87 -34.89 17.53 4.73
N ASN A 88 -33.67 17.87 5.11
CA ASN A 88 -33.35 18.29 6.47
C ASN A 88 -34.16 19.56 6.76
N THR A 89 -35.04 19.46 7.76
CA THR A 89 -35.49 20.58 8.58
C THR A 89 -34.35 21.10 9.42
#